data_AF-A0A7V0W0I6-F1
#
_entry.id   AF-A0A7V0W0I6-F1
#
_cell.length_a   1.000
_cell.length_b   1.000
_cell.length_c   1.000
_cell.angle_alpha   90.00
_cell.angle_beta   90.00
_cell.angle_gamma   90.00
#
_symmetry.space_group_name_H-M   'P 1'
#
loop_
_entity.id
_entity.type
_entity.pdbx_description
1 polymer ?
#
loop_
_entity_poly.entity_id
_entity_poly.type
_entity_poly.pdbx_seq_one_letter_code
_entity_poly.pdbx_strand_id
1 'polypeptide(L)'
;ELAHTVDGYIEKCNAILLSNHGVVTVGTDVFSAYYTMERVEHSAYIIWVARSLGGEKPLSQENINKLLEIRKRSEKTLSYTELNDETHVQKEDFYDNEQELAELITRTIVDTLIKK
;
A
#
# COMPACT_ATOMS: atom_id res chain seq x y z
N GLU A 1 -20.60 7.53 8.90
CA GLU A 1 -21.02 6.17 8.49
C GLU A 1 -19.88 5.36 7.88
N LEU A 2 -19.23 5.82 6.80
CA LEU A 2 -18.12 5.11 6.14
C LEU A 2 -16.95 4.70 7.07
N ALA A 3 -16.53 5.59 7.98
CA ALA A 3 -15.45 5.29 8.93
C ALA A 3 -15.76 4.09 9.84
N HIS A 4 -17.02 3.93 10.29
CA HIS A 4 -17.42 2.81 11.15
C HIS A 4 -17.43 1.47 10.39
N THR A 5 -17.66 1.49 9.08
CA THR A 5 -17.61 0.27 8.24
C THR A 5 -16.18 -0.22 8.03
N VAL A 6 -15.21 0.69 8.06
CA VAL A 6 -13.79 0.42 7.79
C VAL A 6 -13.04 -0.07 9.04
N ASP A 7 -13.47 0.36 10.23
CA ASP A 7 -12.82 0.11 11.52
C ASP A 7 -12.44 -1.37 11.76
N GLY A 8 -13.37 -2.31 11.55
CA GLY A 8 -13.12 -3.75 11.76
C GLY A 8 -12.22 -4.43 10.72
N TYR A 9 -11.86 -3.73 9.65
CA TYR A 9 -11.00 -4.25 8.57
C TYR A 9 -9.56 -3.72 8.65
N ILE A 10 -9.36 -2.53 9.23
CA ILE A 10 -8.04 -1.90 9.40
C ILE A 10 -7.07 -2.83 10.14
N GLU A 11 -7.54 -3.59 11.14
CA GLU A 11 -6.70 -4.52 11.91
C GLU A 11 -6.22 -5.73 11.09
N LYS A 12 -6.90 -6.06 9.99
CA LYS A 12 -6.68 -7.31 9.24
C LYS A 12 -6.03 -7.09 7.89
N CYS A 13 -6.15 -5.90 7.32
CA CYS A 13 -5.66 -5.60 5.99
C CYS A 13 -5.14 -4.16 5.88
N ASN A 14 -4.13 -4.00 5.04
CA ASN A 14 -3.45 -2.74 4.77
C ASN A 14 -4.04 -1.97 3.58
N ALA A 15 -5.05 -2.54 2.89
CA ALA A 15 -5.78 -1.89 1.80
C ALA A 15 -7.24 -2.36 1.77
N ILE A 16 -8.16 -1.41 1.59
CA ILE A 16 -9.62 -1.64 1.60
C ILE A 16 -10.22 -1.00 0.36
N LEU A 17 -10.85 -1.81 -0.48
CA LEU A 17 -11.61 -1.34 -1.64
C LEU A 17 -13.01 -0.93 -1.22
N LEU A 18 -13.37 0.32 -1.52
CA LEU A 18 -14.68 0.89 -1.27
C LEU A 18 -15.47 0.90 -2.57
N SER A 19 -16.56 0.12 -2.60
CA SER A 19 -17.43 0.04 -3.78
C SER A 19 -17.87 1.44 -4.22
N ASN A 20 -17.56 1.80 -5.46
CA ASN A 20 -17.83 3.11 -6.07
C ASN A 20 -17.15 4.33 -5.43
N HIS A 21 -16.20 4.15 -4.50
CA HIS A 21 -15.54 5.25 -3.78
C HIS A 21 -14.00 5.21 -3.89
N GLY A 22 -13.43 4.08 -4.30
CA GLY A 22 -11.98 3.96 -4.51
C GLY A 22 -11.34 3.02 -3.50
N VAL A 23 -10.16 3.39 -3.00
CA VAL A 23 -9.37 2.57 -2.08
C VAL A 23 -8.86 3.42 -0.92
N VAL A 24 -8.80 2.81 0.26
CA VAL A 24 -8.13 3.35 1.44
C VAL A 24 -7.00 2.41 1.82
N THR A 25 -5.80 2.94 2.03
CA THR A 25 -4.64 2.17 2.50
C THR A 25 -4.18 2.68 3.86
N VAL A 26 -3.62 1.78 4.66
CA VAL A 26 -3.11 2.07 5.99
C VAL A 26 -1.72 1.45 6.15
N GLY A 27 -0.87 2.11 6.92
CA GLY A 27 0.51 1.73 7.16
C GLY A 27 0.98 2.23 8.52
N THR A 28 2.16 1.77 8.95
CA THR A 28 2.83 2.24 10.18
C THR A 28 3.29 3.69 10.07
N ASP A 29 3.41 4.18 8.85
CA ASP A 29 3.92 5.48 8.46
C ASP A 29 3.32 5.87 7.10
N VAL A 30 3.50 7.11 6.69
CA VAL A 30 2.92 7.64 5.45
C VAL A 30 3.48 6.92 4.21
N PHE A 31 4.77 6.54 4.22
CA PHE A 31 5.39 5.87 3.09
C PHE A 31 4.87 4.44 2.92
N SER A 32 4.72 3.67 4.00
CA SER A 32 4.15 2.32 3.92
C SER A 32 2.70 2.33 3.42
N ALA A 33 1.89 3.31 3.83
CA ALA A 33 0.55 3.50 3.30
C ALA A 33 0.55 3.88 1.81
N TYR A 34 1.48 4.77 1.41
CA TYR A 34 1.68 5.21 0.02
C TYR A 34 2.14 4.07 -0.90
N TYR A 35 3.16 3.30 -0.52
CA TYR A 35 3.62 2.16 -1.31
C TYR A 35 2.55 1.07 -1.41
N THR A 36 1.74 0.90 -0.35
CA THR A 36 0.58 -0.01 -0.43
C THR A 36 -0.44 0.50 -1.45
N MET A 37 -0.69 1.81 -1.51
CA MET A 37 -1.57 2.44 -2.51
C MET A 37 -1.07 2.19 -3.93
N GLU A 38 0.22 2.45 -4.19
CA GLU A 38 0.85 2.24 -5.50
C GLU A 38 0.73 0.78 -5.96
N ARG A 39 0.97 -0.17 -5.06
CA ARG A 39 0.84 -1.61 -5.35
C ARG A 39 -0.60 -1.99 -5.70
N VAL A 40 -1.59 -1.39 -5.02
CA VAL A 40 -3.01 -1.67 -5.30
C VAL A 40 -3.39 -1.12 -6.67
N GLU A 41 -3.02 0.12 -6.99
CA GLU A 41 -3.31 0.75 -8.28
C GLU A 41 -2.67 -0.04 -9.43
N HIS A 42 -1.39 -0.39 -9.30
CA HIS A 42 -0.68 -1.18 -10.30
C HIS A 42 -1.30 -2.56 -10.49
N SER A 43 -1.71 -3.22 -9.40
CA SER A 43 -2.39 -4.51 -9.48
C SER A 43 -3.76 -4.40 -10.13
N ALA A 44 -4.53 -3.35 -9.82
CA ALA A 44 -5.83 -3.09 -10.43
C ALA A 44 -5.70 -2.89 -11.94
N TYR A 45 -4.68 -2.13 -12.37
CA TYR A 45 -4.37 -1.94 -13.79
C TYR A 45 -4.02 -3.27 -14.48
N ILE A 46 -3.13 -4.09 -13.90
CA ILE A 46 -2.78 -5.41 -14.44
C ILE A 46 -4.03 -6.28 -14.59
N ILE A 47 -4.86 -6.36 -13.54
CA ILE A 47 -6.10 -7.16 -13.56
C ILE A 47 -7.06 -6.64 -14.63
N TRP A 48 -7.21 -5.32 -14.76
CA TRP A 48 -8.07 -4.71 -15.77
C TRP A 48 -7.62 -5.05 -17.20
N VAL A 49 -6.32 -4.95 -17.49
CA VAL A 49 -5.75 -5.35 -18.77
C VAL A 49 -5.89 -6.86 -19.00
N ALA A 50 -5.57 -7.68 -18.00
CA ALA A 50 -5.66 -9.14 -18.09
C ALA A 50 -7.09 -9.62 -18.39
N ARG A 51 -8.11 -9.00 -17.77
CA ARG A 51 -9.52 -9.27 -18.06
C ARG A 51 -9.88 -9.01 -19.52
N SER A 52 -9.29 -7.98 -20.12
CA SER A 52 -9.46 -7.69 -21.55
C SER A 52 -8.80 -8.73 -22.46
N LEU A 53 -7.83 -9.50 -21.95
CA LEU A 53 -7.08 -10.54 -22.66
C LEU A 53 -7.54 -11.97 -22.37
N GLY A 54 -8.72 -12.15 -21.76
CA GLY A 54 -9.28 -13.47 -21.44
C GLY A 54 -9.17 -13.88 -19.97
N GLY A 55 -8.81 -12.96 -19.09
CA GLY A 55 -8.80 -13.16 -17.65
C GLY A 55 -7.41 -13.38 -17.05
N GLU A 56 -7.29 -13.09 -15.76
CA GLU A 56 -6.11 -13.34 -14.97
C GLU A 56 -5.91 -14.84 -14.65
N LYS A 57 -4.65 -15.27 -14.58
CA LYS A 57 -4.30 -16.62 -14.10
C LYS A 57 -3.96 -16.54 -12.60
N PRO A 58 -4.82 -17.03 -11.70
CA PRO A 58 -4.55 -16.96 -10.27
C PRO A 58 -3.35 -17.84 -9.92
N LEU A 59 -2.60 -17.41 -8.91
CA LEU A 59 -1.51 -18.21 -8.35
C LEU A 59 -2.07 -19.43 -7.61
N SER A 60 -1.39 -20.56 -7.71
CA SER A 60 -1.71 -21.73 -6.89
C SER A 60 -1.46 -21.42 -5.41
N GLN A 61 -2.21 -22.07 -4.51
CA GLN A 61 -2.01 -21.92 -3.07
C GLN A 61 -0.57 -22.23 -2.63
N GLU A 62 0.09 -23.19 -3.29
CA GLU A 62 1.49 -23.51 -3.04
C GLU A 62 2.42 -22.33 -3.34
N ASN A 63 2.22 -21.65 -4.48
CA ASN A 63 3.01 -20.48 -4.84
C ASN A 63 2.72 -19.28 -3.93
N ILE A 64 1.46 -19.10 -3.51
CA ILE A 64 1.09 -18.09 -2.50
C ILE A 64 1.83 -18.36 -1.19
N ASN A 65 1.84 -19.61 -0.72
CA ASN A 65 2.54 -19.98 0.51
C ASN A 65 4.04 -19.71 0.42
N LYS A 66 4.68 -20.02 -0.71
CA LYS A 66 6.11 -19.69 -0.95
C LYS A 66 6.37 -18.18 -0.87
N LEU A 67 5.50 -17.36 -1.45
CA LEU A 67 5.62 -15.90 -1.37
C LEU A 67 5.44 -15.38 0.05
N LEU A 68 4.51 -15.94 0.83
CA LEU A 68 4.32 -15.59 2.23
C LEU A 68 5.54 -15.94 3.08
N GLU A 69 6.18 -17.09 2.83
CA GLU A 69 7.42 -17.47 3.53
C GLU A 69 8.59 -16.54 3.18
N ILE A 70 8.72 -16.13 1.90
CA ILE A 70 9.72 -15.15 1.48
C ILE A 70 9.49 -13.81 2.21
N ARG A 71 8.24 -13.34 2.28
CA ARG A 71 7.86 -12.11 2.98
C ARG A 71 8.25 -12.15 4.46
N LYS A 72 7.90 -13.23 5.17
CA LYS A 72 8.27 -13.41 6.59
C LYS A 72 9.78 -13.35 6.79
N ARG A 73 10.56 -13.93 5.86
CA ARG A 73 12.02 -13.90 5.92
C ARG A 73 12.57 -12.50 5.70
N SER A 74 12.07 -11.75 4.71
CA SER A 74 12.50 -10.37 4.46
C SER A 74 12.17 -9.43 5.62
N GLU A 75 10.99 -9.58 6.22
CA GLU A 75 10.59 -8.80 7.41
C GLU A 75 11.50 -9.11 8.61
N LYS A 76 11.85 -10.39 8.81
CA LYS A 76 12.80 -10.79 9.85
C LYS A 76 14.21 -10.28 9.58
N THR A 77 14.66 -10.27 8.33
CA THR A 77 15.96 -9.70 7.97
C THR A 77 16.04 -8.20 8.28
N LEU A 78 14.99 -7.41 8.02
CA LEU A 78 14.93 -6.00 8.43
C LEU A 78 15.00 -5.81 9.95
N SER A 79 14.43 -6.72 10.75
CA SER A 79 14.53 -6.67 12.22
C SER A 79 15.93 -7.00 12.78
N TYR A 80 16.84 -7.59 11.98
CA TYR A 80 18.24 -7.79 12.37
C TYR A 80 19.16 -6.65 11.93
N THR A 81 18.78 -5.84 10.94
CA THR A 81 19.59 -4.71 10.46
C THR A 81 19.49 -3.46 11.33
N GLU A 82 18.51 -3.37 12.25
CA GLU A 82 18.42 -2.26 13.22
C GLU A 82 19.54 -2.26 14.28
N LEU A 83 20.45 -3.26 14.26
CA LEU A 83 21.62 -3.32 15.14
C LEU A 83 22.96 -3.08 14.42
N ASN A 84 22.98 -2.82 13.11
CA ASN A 84 24.21 -2.43 12.40
C ASN A 84 23.92 -1.29 11.43
N ASP A 85 24.56 -0.17 11.76
CA ASP A 85 24.60 1.11 11.07
C ASP A 85 24.98 1.03 9.58
N GLU A 86 24.60 2.07 8.83
CA GLU A 86 25.05 2.46 7.49
C GLU A 86 24.70 1.56 6.28
N THR A 87 23.50 1.77 5.69
CA THR A 87 23.36 1.68 4.22
C THR A 87 22.59 2.86 3.66
N HIS A 88 23.33 3.73 2.98
CA HIS A 88 22.81 4.77 2.10
C HIS A 88 21.97 4.15 0.97
N VAL A 89 20.65 4.29 1.05
CA VAL A 89 19.76 4.18 -0.12
C VAL A 89 19.50 5.61 -0.60
N GLN A 90 19.81 5.87 -1.88
CA GLN A 90 19.78 7.20 -2.47
C GLN A 90 18.35 7.76 -2.54
N LYS A 91 18.26 9.07 -2.22
CA LYS A 91 17.07 9.93 -2.19
C LYS A 91 16.56 10.26 -3.60
N GLU A 92 15.25 10.15 -3.81
CA GLU A 92 14.42 10.79 -4.86
C GLU A 92 12.95 10.45 -4.49
N ASP A 93 12.07 11.30 -3.96
CA ASP A 93 11.94 12.76 -3.86
C ASP A 93 11.83 13.24 -2.39
N PHE A 94 12.46 14.38 -2.12
CA PHE A 94 12.69 14.95 -0.78
C PHE A 94 11.48 15.78 -0.29
N TYR A 95 10.80 15.30 0.76
CA TYR A 95 9.93 16.11 1.62
C TYR A 95 10.58 16.21 3.01
N ASP A 96 10.82 17.43 3.49
CA ASP A 96 11.70 17.72 4.63
C ASP A 96 11.13 17.28 5.98
N ASN A 97 9.83 16.99 6.06
CA ASN A 97 9.20 16.47 7.27
C ASN A 97 7.94 15.64 6.94
N GLU A 98 7.68 14.59 7.72
CA GLU A 98 6.51 13.71 7.57
C GLU A 98 5.18 14.48 7.71
N GLN A 99 5.20 15.59 8.45
CA GLN A 99 4.02 16.39 8.78
C GLN A 99 3.53 17.21 7.58
N GLU A 100 4.44 17.75 6.78
CA GLU A 100 4.22 18.56 5.59
C GLU A 100 3.84 17.66 4.42
N LEU A 101 4.40 16.45 4.34
CA LEU A 101 3.93 15.44 3.39
C LEU A 101 2.51 14.99 3.75
N ALA A 102 2.21 14.75 5.02
CA ALA A 102 0.86 14.41 5.47
C ALA A 102 -0.14 15.54 5.19
N GLU A 103 0.23 16.80 5.44
CA GLU A 103 -0.58 17.98 5.10
C GLU A 103 -0.78 18.12 3.58
N LEU A 104 0.27 17.92 2.78
CA LEU A 104 0.21 17.99 1.32
C LEU A 104 -0.69 16.90 0.74
N ILE A 105 -0.56 15.66 1.21
CA ILE A 105 -1.40 14.54 0.79
C ILE A 105 -2.85 14.81 1.20
N THR A 106 -3.08 15.22 2.44
CA THR A 106 -4.42 15.55 2.94
C THR A 106 -5.06 16.66 2.11
N ARG A 107 -4.33 17.75 1.85
CA ARG A 107 -4.81 18.85 1.00
C ARG A 107 -5.15 18.38 -0.40
N THR A 108 -4.27 17.60 -1.02
CA THR A 108 -4.46 17.08 -2.39
C THR A 108 -5.67 16.16 -2.48
N ILE A 109 -5.85 15.27 -1.51
CA ILE A 109 -7.01 14.37 -1.44
C ILE A 109 -8.30 15.17 -1.24
N VAL A 110 -8.31 16.12 -0.30
CA VAL A 110 -9.48 16.97 -0.03
C VAL A 110 -9.85 17.82 -1.25
N ASP A 111 -8.87 18.44 -1.92
CA ASP A 111 -9.09 19.23 -3.13
C ASP A 111 -9.62 18.39 -4.30
N THR A 112 -9.15 17.15 -4.41
CA THR A 112 -9.59 16.21 -5.46
C THR A 112 -10.98 15.66 -5.18
N LEU A 113 -11.34 15.45 -3.91
CA LEU A 113 -12.65 14.92 -3.50
C LEU A 113 -13.74 16.00 -3.46
N ILE A 114 -13.41 17.26 -3.17
CA ILE A 114 -14.40 18.36 -3.07
C ILE A 114 -14.71 19.01 -4.43
N LYS A 115 -13.86 18.84 -5.45
CA LYS A 115 -14.07 19.38 -6.81
C LYS A 115 -14.83 18.46 -7.78
N LYS A 116 -15.39 17.34 -7.31
CA LYS A 116 -16.35 16.53 -8.06
C LYS A 116 -17.76 16.75 -7.52
#